data_AF-A0A7C2ST51-F1
#
_entry.id   AF-A0A7C2ST51-F1
#
_cell.length_a   1.000
_cell.length_b   1.000
_cell.length_c   1.000
_cell.angle_alpha   90.00
_cell.angle_beta   90.00
_cell.angle_gamma   90.00
#
_symmetry.space_group_name_H-M   'P 1'
#
loop_
_entity.id
_entity.type
_entity.pdbx_description
1 polymer ?
#
loop_
_entity_poly.entity_id
_entity_poly.type
_entity_poly.pdbx_seq_one_letter_code
_entity_poly.pdbx_strand_id
1 'polypeptide(L)'
;GKYRDRSNEILFIDARNMGHLINRRTRELSKEDIKIIADTYHNWRNPDGNYEDVKGFCNSASIEKVKELDYVLTPGRYVGLADEIDDFDFTERFESLKAEFEKQLKEEAVLNQRITENLAKIELKNE
;
A
#
# COMPACT_ATOMS: atom_id res chain seq x y z
N GLY A 1 -37.83 -6.24 -0.85
CA GLY A 1 -37.53 -6.64 0.55
C GLY A 1 -37.24 -5.39 1.38
N LYS A 2 -36.86 -5.54 2.65
CA LYS A 2 -36.52 -4.40 3.54
C LYS A 2 -35.25 -3.61 3.10
N TYR A 3 -34.43 -4.22 2.25
CA TYR A 3 -33.13 -3.68 1.81
C TYR A 3 -33.13 -3.39 0.31
N ARG A 4 -32.18 -2.57 -0.14
CA ARG A 4 -31.98 -2.30 -1.57
C ARG A 4 -31.50 -3.56 -2.30
N ASP A 5 -31.75 -3.63 -3.60
CA ASP A 5 -31.13 -4.67 -4.42
C ASP A 5 -29.65 -4.33 -4.62
N ARG A 6 -28.81 -5.35 -4.43
CA ARG A 6 -27.35 -5.31 -4.47
C ARG A 6 -26.78 -6.60 -5.09
N SER A 7 -27.60 -7.34 -5.82
CA SER A 7 -27.27 -8.68 -6.33
C SER A 7 -26.09 -8.68 -7.31
N ASN A 8 -25.79 -7.53 -7.93
CA ASN A 8 -24.70 -7.37 -8.89
C ASN A 8 -23.54 -6.50 -8.36
N GLU A 9 -23.50 -6.25 -7.05
CA GLU A 9 -22.53 -5.36 -6.43
C GLU A 9 -21.84 -6.02 -5.23
N ILE A 10 -20.56 -5.71 -5.05
CA ILE A 10 -19.76 -6.11 -3.91
C ILE A 10 -19.26 -4.85 -3.22
N LEU A 11 -19.56 -4.74 -1.92
CA LEU A 11 -18.95 -3.71 -1.08
C LEU A 11 -17.58 -4.18 -0.61
N PHE A 12 -16.54 -3.48 -1.03
CA PHE A 12 -15.20 -3.61 -0.50
C PHE A 12 -15.00 -2.59 0.62
N ILE A 13 -14.49 -3.04 1.77
CA ILE A 13 -14.07 -2.19 2.89
C ILE A 13 -12.62 -2.54 3.22
N ASP A 14 -11.73 -1.57 3.14
CA ASP A 14 -10.32 -1.68 3.50
C ASP A 14 -10.07 -1.10 4.89
N ALA A 15 -10.09 -1.98 5.89
CA ALA A 15 -9.83 -1.61 7.28
C ALA A 15 -8.36 -1.85 7.70
N ARG A 16 -7.42 -2.03 6.76
CA ARG A 16 -6.02 -2.41 7.09
C ARG A 16 -5.30 -1.40 7.99
N ASN A 17 -5.68 -0.14 7.90
CA ASN A 17 -5.10 0.96 8.68
C ASN A 17 -5.91 1.28 9.96
N MET A 18 -7.07 0.64 10.17
CA MET A 18 -7.93 0.84 11.34
C MET A 18 -7.51 -0.08 12.49
N GLY A 19 -7.79 0.32 13.73
CA GLY A 19 -7.40 -0.42 14.92
C GLY A 19 -5.92 -0.34 15.27
N HIS A 20 -5.54 -1.00 16.37
CA HIS A 20 -4.20 -0.92 16.95
C HIS A 20 -3.58 -2.31 17.15
N LEU A 21 -2.26 -2.40 17.00
CA LEU A 21 -1.55 -3.67 17.18
C LEU A 21 -1.48 -4.00 18.67
N ILE A 22 -2.09 -5.11 19.06
CA ILE A 22 -1.93 -5.67 20.41
C ILE A 22 -0.72 -6.61 20.48
N ASN A 23 -0.28 -7.13 19.32
CA ASN A 23 1.00 -7.81 19.14
C ASN A 23 1.43 -7.76 17.67
N ARG A 24 2.63 -8.29 17.34
CA ARG A 24 3.20 -8.27 15.97
C ARG A 24 2.33 -8.91 14.89
N ARG A 25 1.34 -9.74 15.25
CA ARG A 25 0.49 -10.48 14.31
C ARG A 25 -0.99 -10.17 14.45
N THR A 26 -1.39 -9.41 15.47
CA THR A 26 -2.80 -9.22 15.83
C THR A 26 -3.10 -7.75 15.99
N ARG A 27 -4.11 -7.30 15.24
CA ARG A 27 -4.66 -5.96 15.35
C ARG A 27 -6.06 -6.05 15.95
N GLU A 28 -6.34 -5.20 16.93
CA GLU A 28 -7.66 -5.09 17.55
C GLU A 28 -8.35 -3.83 17.04
N LEU A 29 -9.61 -3.98 16.61
CA LEU A 29 -10.46 -2.86 16.22
C LEU A 29 -11.10 -2.26 17.47
N SER A 30 -11.03 -0.94 17.61
CA SER A 30 -11.77 -0.20 18.64
C SER A 30 -13.28 -0.27 18.39
N LYS A 31 -14.08 0.14 19.38
CA LYS A 31 -15.53 0.26 19.20
C LYS A 31 -15.86 1.27 18.11
N GLU A 32 -15.05 2.31 17.99
CA GLU A 32 -15.16 3.37 17.00
C GLU A 32 -14.88 2.82 15.59
N ASP A 33 -13.81 2.03 15.41
CA ASP A 33 -13.51 1.36 14.14
C ASP A 33 -14.65 0.45 13.69
N ILE A 34 -15.14 -0.39 14.62
CA ILE A 34 -16.25 -1.31 14.36
C ILE A 34 -17.50 -0.54 13.96
N LYS A 35 -17.79 0.57 14.65
CA LYS A 35 -18.94 1.42 14.34
C LYS A 35 -18.84 2.01 12.94
N ILE A 36 -17.68 2.55 12.55
CA ILE A 36 -17.46 3.11 11.21
C ILE A 36 -17.69 2.04 10.12
N ILE A 37 -17.13 0.84 10.30
CA ILE A 37 -17.30 -0.27 9.35
C ILE A 37 -18.76 -0.71 9.25
N ALA A 38 -19.42 -0.88 10.41
CA ALA A 38 -20.82 -1.30 10.46
C ALA A 38 -21.76 -0.26 9.85
N ASP A 39 -21.56 1.02 10.18
CA ASP A 39 -22.34 2.13 9.64
C ASP A 39 -22.16 2.22 8.12
N THR A 40 -20.94 2.05 7.60
CA THR A 40 -20.66 2.02 6.16
C THR A 40 -21.46 0.92 5.47
N TYR A 41 -21.45 -0.29 6.03
CA TYR A 41 -22.27 -1.39 5.50
C TYR A 41 -23.77 -1.12 5.59
N HIS A 42 -24.26 -0.54 6.68
CA HIS A 42 -25.67 -0.23 6.86
C HIS A 42 -26.17 0.86 5.93
N ASN A 43 -25.38 1.93 5.76
CA ASN A 43 -25.62 2.98 4.78
C ASN A 43 -25.61 2.41 3.36
N TRP A 44 -24.70 1.49 3.05
CA TRP A 44 -24.67 0.83 1.75
C TRP A 44 -25.83 -0.15 1.55
N ARG A 45 -26.31 -0.86 2.57
CA ARG A 45 -27.34 -1.91 2.42
C ARG A 45 -28.77 -1.36 2.35
N ASN A 46 -29.06 -0.30 3.10
CA ASN A 46 -30.43 0.15 3.30
C ASN A 46 -30.87 1.12 2.20
N PRO A 47 -32.17 1.13 1.79
CA PRO A 47 -32.65 2.02 0.73
C PRO A 47 -32.55 3.51 1.06
N ASP A 48 -32.60 3.85 2.34
CA ASP A 48 -32.50 5.19 2.93
C ASP A 48 -31.09 5.50 3.46
N GLY A 49 -30.12 4.63 3.21
CA GLY A 49 -28.74 4.84 3.63
C GLY A 49 -28.02 5.85 2.73
N ASN A 50 -27.14 6.65 3.33
CA ASN A 50 -26.36 7.68 2.63
C ASN A 50 -24.92 7.18 2.39
N TYR A 51 -24.77 6.19 1.51
CA TYR A 51 -23.47 5.62 1.16
C TYR A 51 -22.79 6.40 0.03
N GLU A 52 -21.48 6.57 0.16
CA GLU A 52 -20.59 7.06 -0.89
C GLU A 52 -19.28 6.26 -0.88
N ASP A 53 -18.64 6.16 -2.04
CA ASP A 53 -17.31 5.57 -2.14
C ASP A 53 -16.28 6.53 -1.52
N VAL A 54 -15.40 5.97 -0.68
CA VAL A 54 -14.34 6.74 -0.02
C VAL A 54 -13.00 6.13 -0.38
N LYS A 55 -12.17 6.89 -1.09
CA LYS A 55 -10.82 6.48 -1.50
C LYS A 55 -10.01 5.99 -0.30
N GLY A 56 -9.37 4.84 -0.47
CA GLY A 56 -8.59 4.17 0.57
C GLY A 56 -9.40 3.49 1.67
N PHE A 57 -10.73 3.56 1.65
CA PHE A 57 -11.58 2.98 2.69
C PHE A 57 -12.70 2.07 2.17
N CYS A 58 -13.58 2.53 1.28
CA CYS A 58 -14.68 1.69 0.79
C CYS A 58 -15.06 1.99 -0.66
N ASN A 59 -15.51 0.95 -1.36
CA ASN A 59 -15.98 1.06 -2.74
C ASN A 59 -17.04 -0.01 -3.04
N SER A 60 -18.13 0.38 -3.69
CA SER A 60 -19.13 -0.54 -4.24
C SER A 60 -18.80 -0.85 -5.70
N ALA A 61 -18.28 -2.05 -5.96
CA ALA A 61 -17.88 -2.46 -7.31
C ALA A 61 -18.86 -3.47 -7.91
N SER A 62 -19.03 -3.43 -9.23
CA SER A 62 -19.85 -4.41 -9.94
C SER A 62 -19.14 -5.76 -10.09
N ILE A 63 -19.90 -6.83 -10.33
CA ILE A 63 -19.34 -8.16 -10.63
C ILE A 63 -18.49 -8.12 -11.91
N GLU A 64 -18.87 -7.29 -12.89
CA GLU A 64 -18.08 -7.08 -14.12
C GLU A 64 -16.71 -6.49 -13.78
N LYS A 65 -16.64 -5.53 -12.85
CA LYS A 65 -15.37 -4.95 -12.42
C LYS A 65 -14.48 -5.99 -11.74
N VAL A 66 -15.07 -6.86 -10.94
CA VAL A 66 -14.36 -7.98 -10.28
C VAL A 66 -13.78 -8.94 -11.33
N LYS A 67 -14.55 -9.22 -12.38
CA LYS A 67 -14.10 -10.05 -13.51
C LYS A 67 -12.94 -9.40 -14.28
N GLU A 68 -13.00 -8.09 -14.54
CA GLU A 68 -11.88 -7.35 -15.16
C GLU A 68 -10.59 -7.41 -14.33
N LEU A 69 -10.72 -7.54 -13.01
CA LEU A 69 -9.61 -7.61 -12.06
C LEU A 69 -9.25 -9.06 -11.69
N ASP A 70 -9.52 -10.01 -12.60
CA ASP A 70 -9.20 -11.44 -12.47
C ASP A 70 -9.75 -12.10 -11.21
N TYR A 71 -10.92 -11.64 -10.73
CA TYR A 71 -11.58 -12.12 -9.52
C TYR A 71 -10.76 -11.98 -8.23
N VAL A 72 -9.74 -11.12 -8.21
CA VAL A 72 -8.98 -10.80 -6.99
C VAL A 72 -9.85 -9.95 -6.07
N LEU A 73 -10.13 -10.41 -4.85
CA LEU A 73 -11.06 -9.77 -3.91
C LEU A 73 -10.37 -8.95 -2.81
N THR A 74 -9.11 -8.58 -2.99
CA THR A 74 -8.39 -7.75 -2.02
C THR A 74 -8.96 -6.31 -2.05
N PRO A 75 -9.52 -5.78 -0.95
CA PRO A 75 -10.21 -4.49 -0.94
C PRO A 75 -9.38 -3.33 -1.52
N GLY A 76 -8.08 -3.28 -1.21
CA GLY A 76 -7.15 -2.26 -1.72
C GLY A 76 -7.12 -2.11 -3.24
N ARG A 77 -7.51 -3.14 -4.00
CA ARG A 77 -7.56 -3.08 -5.48
C ARG A 77 -8.79 -2.32 -6.00
N TYR A 78 -9.81 -2.13 -5.17
CA TYR A 78 -11.06 -1.47 -5.50
C TYR A 78 -11.18 -0.08 -4.86
N VAL A 79 -10.73 0.07 -3.61
CA VAL A 79 -10.86 1.33 -2.86
C VAL A 79 -9.85 2.39 -3.27
N GLY A 80 -8.80 2.03 -4.01
CA GLY A 80 -7.72 2.94 -4.39
C GLY A 80 -6.87 3.39 -3.18
N LEU A 81 -6.09 4.45 -3.38
CA LEU A 81 -5.34 5.10 -2.31
C LEU A 81 -6.14 6.29 -1.81
N ALA A 82 -6.13 6.51 -0.49
CA ALA A 82 -6.66 7.75 0.08
C ALA A 82 -5.96 8.94 -0.59
N ASP A 83 -6.69 10.03 -0.81
CA ASP A 83 -6.06 11.29 -1.19
C ASP A 83 -5.27 11.79 0.02
N GLU A 84 -4.01 11.35 0.14
CA GLU A 84 -3.10 11.98 1.07
C GLU A 84 -2.84 13.40 0.55
N ILE A 85 -3.05 14.40 1.41
CA ILE A 85 -2.32 15.67 1.27
C ILE A 85 -0.90 15.32 1.69
N ASP A 86 -0.19 14.68 0.79
CA ASP A 86 1.14 14.21 1.06
C ASP A 86 2.09 15.39 0.89
N ASP A 87 2.82 15.72 1.95
CA ASP A 87 3.97 16.64 1.90
C ASP A 87 5.18 15.93 1.24
N PHE A 88 5.02 14.69 0.79
CA PHE A 88 5.98 13.91 0.02
C PHE A 88 6.04 14.38 -1.43
N ASP A 89 7.06 15.16 -1.74
CA ASP A 89 7.48 15.36 -3.11
C ASP A 89 8.31 14.15 -3.57
N PHE A 90 7.65 13.25 -4.32
CA PHE A 90 8.33 12.11 -4.95
C PHE A 90 9.53 12.56 -5.79
N THR A 91 9.42 13.69 -6.49
CA THR A 91 10.47 14.23 -7.35
C THR A 91 11.68 14.61 -6.51
N GLU A 92 11.48 15.39 -5.45
CA GLU A 92 12.56 15.78 -4.54
C GLU A 92 13.23 14.54 -3.92
N ARG A 93 12.43 13.58 -3.44
CA ARG A 93 12.98 12.39 -2.80
C ARG A 93 13.75 11.52 -3.79
N PHE A 94 13.23 11.36 -5.01
CA PHE A 94 13.88 10.60 -6.06
C PHE A 94 15.20 11.26 -6.49
N GLU A 95 15.21 12.57 -6.68
CA GLU A 95 16.42 13.31 -7.04
C GLU A 95 17.50 13.21 -5.95
N SER A 96 17.10 13.34 -4.68
CA SER A 96 18.00 13.15 -3.54
C SER A 96 18.63 11.74 -3.53
N LEU A 97 17.82 10.69 -3.69
CA LEU A 97 18.29 9.31 -3.72
C LEU A 97 19.17 9.01 -4.94
N LYS A 98 18.84 9.58 -6.10
CA LYS A 98 19.64 9.45 -7.32
C LYS A 98 21.02 10.08 -7.13
N ALA A 99 21.09 11.28 -6.56
CA ALA A 99 22.35 11.95 -6.28
C ALA A 99 23.22 11.16 -5.30
N GLU A 100 22.60 10.57 -4.26
CA GLU A 100 23.30 9.68 -3.33
C GLU A 100 23.84 8.43 -4.03
N PHE A 101 23.03 7.79 -4.88
CA PHE A 101 23.45 6.62 -5.65
C PHE A 101 24.62 6.92 -6.60
N GLU A 102 24.56 8.04 -7.34
CA GLU A 102 25.64 8.47 -8.23
C GLU A 102 26.95 8.76 -7.46
N LYS A 103 26.84 9.30 -6.24
CA LYS A 103 28.00 9.49 -5.36
C LYS A 103 28.60 8.15 -4.95
N GLN A 104 27.77 7.19 -4.54
CA GLN A 104 28.22 5.85 -4.16
C GLN A 104 28.91 5.11 -5.32
N LEU A 105 28.43 5.25 -6.55
CA LEU A 105 29.09 4.67 -7.74
C LEU A 105 30.49 5.24 -7.96
N LYS A 106 30.70 6.54 -7.72
CA LYS A 106 32.04 7.15 -7.81
C LYS A 106 32.97 6.65 -6.71
N GLU A 107 32.47 6.53 -5.49
CA GLU A 107 33.22 5.99 -4.35
C GLU A 107 33.61 4.53 -4.59
N GLU A 108 32.69 3.73 -5.13
CA GLU A 108 32.91 2.33 -5.51
C GLU A 108 34.04 2.18 -6.52
N ALA A 109 34.05 2.99 -7.58
CA ALA A 109 35.10 2.94 -8.59
C ALA A 109 36.49 3.25 -8.00
N VAL A 110 36.59 4.25 -7.12
CA VAL A 110 37.84 4.60 -6.42
C VAL A 110 38.31 3.47 -5.51
N LEU A 111 37.38 2.86 -4.76
CA LEU A 111 37.71 1.74 -3.87
C LEU A 111 38.17 0.51 -4.65
N ASN A 112 37.50 0.16 -5.75
CA ASN A 112 37.89 -0.95 -6.61
C ASN A 112 39.27 -0.76 -7.23
N GLN A 113 39.59 0.47 -7.67
CA GLN A 113 40.93 0.78 -8.15
C GLN A 113 41.98 0.54 -7.05
N ARG A 114 41.74 1.06 -5.84
CA ARG A 114 42.65 0.85 -4.69
C ARG A 114 42.81 -0.62 -4.32
N ILE A 115 41.73 -1.40 -4.37
CA ILE A 115 41.77 -2.84 -4.14
C ILE A 115 42.69 -3.51 -5.17
N THR A 116 42.49 -3.18 -6.45
CA THR A 116 43.30 -3.74 -7.55
C THR A 116 44.79 -3.38 -7.41
N GLU A 117 45.09 -2.12 -7.11
CA GLU A 117 46.46 -1.64 -6.89
C GLU A 117 47.14 -2.32 -5.70
N ASN A 118 46.39 -2.63 -4.63
CA ASN A 118 46.92 -3.32 -3.46
C ASN A 118 47.11 -4.82 -3.72
N LEU A 119 46.18 -5.47 -4.41
CA LEU A 119 46.32 -6.88 -4.80
C LEU A 119 47.54 -7.11 -5.70
N ALA A 120 47.85 -6.17 -6.61
CA ALA A 120 49.02 -6.24 -7.47
C ALA A 120 50.37 -6.23 -6.70
N LYS A 121 50.39 -5.76 -5.45
CA LYS A 121 51.59 -5.72 -4.59
C LYS A 121 51.79 -7.01 -3.79
N ILE A 122 50.83 -7.93 -3.82
CA ILE A 122 50.91 -9.19 -3.07
C ILE A 122 51.62 -10.22 -3.96
N GLU A 123 52.82 -10.62 -3.57
CA GLU A 123 53.50 -11.78 -4.15
C GLU A 123 53.03 -13.06 -3.44
N LEU A 124 52.39 -13.96 -4.18
CA LEU A 124 52.11 -15.31 -3.71
C LEU A 124 53.40 -16.12 -3.79
N LYS A 125 53.95 -16.53 -2.64
CA LYS A 125 54.97 -17.58 -2.61
C LYS A 125 54.27 -18.89 -2.99
N ASN A 126 54.58 -19.42 -4.17
CA ASN A 126 54.22 -20.78 -4.52
C ASN A 126 55.03 -21.73 -3.64
N GLU A 127 54.34 -22.53 -2.81
CA GLU A 127 54.91 -23.72 -2.16
C GLU A 127 55.14 -24.85 -3.17
#